data_AF-A0A7L3B4D5-F1
#
_entry.id   AF-A0A7L3B4D5-F1
#
_cell.length_a   1.000
_cell.length_b   1.000
_cell.length_c   1.000
_cell.angle_alpha   90.00
_cell.angle_beta   90.00
_cell.angle_gamma   90.00
#
_symmetry.space_group_name_H-M   'P 1'
#
loop_
_entity.id
_entity.type
_entity.pdbx_description
1 polymer ?
#
loop_
_entity_poly.entity_id
_entity_poly.type
_entity_poly.pdbx_seq_one_letter_code
_entity_poly.pdbx_strand_id
1 'polypeptide(L)'
;QDGEVYCIDARFYGNISRFINHLCEPNLIPVRVFMSHQDLRFPRIAFFSTRHIEAGEEIGFDYGDRFWDIKGKYFSCQCGSPKCKHSSSALAQRQ
;
A
#
# COMPACT_ATOMS: atom_id res chain seq x y z
N GLN A 1 22.96 -11.46 -3.58
CA GLN A 1 21.95 -12.02 -4.49
C GLN A 1 20.64 -11.93 -3.75
N ASP A 2 19.70 -11.12 -4.25
CA ASP A 2 18.35 -11.13 -3.71
C ASP A 2 17.76 -12.52 -3.99
N GLY A 3 17.25 -13.20 -2.97
CA GLY A 3 16.64 -14.52 -3.11
C GLY A 3 15.40 -14.49 -4.00
N GLU A 4 14.79 -15.65 -4.28
CA GLU A 4 13.52 -15.70 -5.03
C GLU A 4 12.43 -14.87 -4.34
N VAL A 5 11.77 -14.00 -5.10
CA VAL A 5 10.70 -13.11 -4.62
C VAL A 5 9.36 -13.53 -5.23
N TYR A 6 8.31 -13.52 -4.42
CA TYR A 6 6.94 -13.85 -4.82
C TYR A 6 6.01 -12.64 -4.62
N CYS A 7 4.86 -12.64 -5.29
CA CYS A 7 3.84 -11.59 -5.14
C CYS A 7 2.43 -12.18 -4.94
N ILE A 8 1.55 -11.38 -4.34
CA ILE A 8 0.10 -11.65 -4.28
C ILE A 8 -0.56 -10.74 -5.31
N ASP A 9 -1.09 -11.31 -6.40
CA ASP A 9 -1.83 -10.56 -7.41
C ASP A 9 -3.35 -10.65 -7.17
N ALA A 10 -3.93 -9.54 -6.72
CA ALA A 10 -5.36 -9.44 -6.42
C ALA A 10 -6.22 -8.97 -7.61
N ARG A 11 -5.68 -8.91 -8.83
CA ARG A 11 -6.38 -8.40 -10.01
C ARG A 11 -7.64 -9.20 -10.31
N PHE A 12 -7.51 -10.52 -10.42
CA PHE A 12 -8.61 -11.43 -10.77
C PHE A 12 -9.19 -12.17 -9.55
N TYR A 13 -8.35 -12.51 -8.57
CA TYR A 13 -8.74 -13.22 -7.36
C TYR A 13 -8.22 -12.46 -6.14
N GLY A 14 -9.12 -12.03 -5.26
CA GLY A 14 -8.74 -11.28 -4.07
C GLY A 14 -9.92 -11.08 -3.13
N ASN A 15 -9.64 -10.63 -1.91
CA ASN A 15 -10.66 -10.28 -0.92
C ASN A 15 -10.89 -8.76 -0.87
N ILE A 16 -11.60 -8.27 0.15
CA ILE A 16 -11.91 -6.85 0.35
C ILE A 16 -10.67 -5.93 0.30
N SER A 17 -9.50 -6.42 0.70
CA SER A 17 -8.26 -5.63 0.76
C SER A 17 -7.82 -5.09 -0.60
N ARG A 18 -8.26 -5.71 -1.71
CA ARG A 18 -7.93 -5.25 -3.07
C ARG A 18 -8.51 -3.88 -3.42
N PHE A 19 -9.46 -3.39 -2.63
CA PHE A 19 -10.15 -2.11 -2.82
C PHE A 19 -9.62 -1.00 -1.88
N ILE A 20 -8.72 -1.33 -0.96
CA ILE A 20 -8.13 -0.35 -0.03
C ILE A 20 -7.18 0.56 -0.81
N ASN A 21 -7.39 1.88 -0.75
CA ASN A 21 -6.60 2.86 -1.49
C ASN A 21 -5.24 3.18 -0.84
N HIS A 22 -4.41 3.89 -1.59
CA HIS A 22 -3.19 4.49 -1.05
C HIS A 22 -3.50 5.77 -0.26
N LEU A 23 -2.89 5.91 0.91
CA LEU A 23 -2.81 7.16 1.67
C LEU A 23 -1.34 7.49 1.97
N CYS A 24 -0.91 8.73 1.73
CA CYS A 24 0.43 9.21 2.09
C CYS A 24 0.62 9.36 3.62
N GLU A 25 -0.47 9.54 4.35
CA GLU A 25 -0.54 9.47 5.81
C GLU A 25 -1.46 8.30 6.20
N PRO A 26 -0.97 7.05 6.08
CA PRO A 26 -1.80 5.87 6.19
C PRO A 26 -2.29 5.60 7.62
N ASN A 27 -3.50 5.08 7.73
CA ASN A 27 -4.06 4.57 8.99
C ASN A 27 -3.93 3.04 9.13
N LEU A 28 -3.41 2.35 8.09
CA LEU A 28 -3.08 0.91 8.11
C LEU A 28 -1.60 0.63 7.84
N ILE A 29 -1.05 -0.43 8.45
CA ILE A 29 0.24 -1.03 8.06
C ILE A 29 0.07 -2.49 7.65
N PRO A 30 0.78 -2.96 6.60
CA PRO A 30 0.90 -4.38 6.32
C PRO A 30 1.95 -5.04 7.24
N VAL A 31 1.58 -6.16 7.85
CA VAL A 31 2.46 -7.01 8.67
C VAL A 31 2.55 -8.39 8.05
N ARG A 32 3.77 -8.93 7.97
CA ARG A 32 4.02 -10.32 7.55
C ARG A 32 3.69 -11.26 8.71
N VAL A 33 2.79 -12.20 8.47
CA VAL A 33 2.34 -13.18 9.47
C VAL A 33 2.50 -14.60 8.93
N PHE A 34 2.94 -15.50 9.80
CA PHE A 34 3.04 -16.94 9.56
C PHE A 34 2.03 -17.63 10.48
N MET A 35 1.24 -18.57 9.93
CA MET A 35 0.16 -19.24 10.65
C MET A 35 0.30 -20.75 10.52
N SER A 36 -0.38 -21.37 9.55
CA SER A 36 -0.35 -22.81 9.32
C SER A 36 1.00 -23.34 8.82
N HIS A 37 1.88 -22.46 8.33
CA HIS A 37 3.24 -22.78 7.91
C HIS A 37 4.19 -21.62 8.26
N GLN A 38 5.49 -21.92 8.22
CA GLN A 38 6.58 -20.97 8.50
C GLN A 38 7.56 -20.80 7.32
N ASP A 39 7.18 -21.23 6.11
CA ASP A 39 7.95 -20.93 4.89
C ASP A 39 8.05 -19.42 4.65
N LEU A 40 9.25 -18.86 4.85
CA LEU A 40 9.55 -17.44 4.78
C LEU A 40 9.29 -16.82 3.40
N ARG A 41 9.17 -17.64 2.35
CA ARG A 41 8.87 -17.18 0.99
C ARG A 41 7.40 -16.76 0.82
N PHE A 42 6.49 -17.27 1.66
CA PHE A 42 5.05 -17.10 1.50
C PHE A 42 4.36 -16.50 2.75
N PRO A 43 4.80 -15.34 3.27
CA PRO A 43 4.10 -14.71 4.38
C PRO A 43 2.67 -14.32 3.98
N ARG A 44 1.72 -14.45 4.92
CA ARG A 44 0.40 -13.82 4.78
C ARG A 44 0.50 -12.35 5.15
N ILE A 45 -0.17 -11.48 4.40
CA ILE A 45 -0.21 -10.04 4.69
C ILE A 45 -1.46 -9.74 5.50
N ALA A 46 -1.26 -9.21 6.71
CA ALA A 46 -2.32 -8.75 7.60
C ALA A 46 -2.23 -7.24 7.78
N PHE A 47 -3.36 -6.54 7.69
CA PHE A 47 -3.41 -5.10 7.96
C PHE A 47 -3.81 -4.83 9.41
N PHE A 48 -3.08 -3.91 10.05
CA PHE A 48 -3.38 -3.42 11.40
C PHE A 48 -3.45 -1.90 11.39
N SER A 49 -4.30 -1.33 12.24
CA SER A 49 -4.44 0.11 12.39
C SER A 49 -3.22 0.73 13.09
N THR A 50 -2.69 1.85 12.56
CA THR A 50 -1.60 2.61 13.19
C THR A 50 -2.07 3.54 14.30
N ARG A 51 -3.36 3.86 14.29
CA ARG A 51 -4.04 4.77 15.22
C ARG A 51 -5.52 4.41 15.32
N HIS A 52 -6.24 5.09 16.20
CA HIS A 52 -7.70 5.04 16.19
C HIS A 52 -8.26 5.49 14.83
N ILE A 53 -9.28 4.78 14.33
CA ILE A 53 -9.95 5.05 13.06
C ILE A 53 -11.41 5.35 13.38
N GLU A 54 -11.87 6.56 13.03
CA GLU A 54 -13.24 6.98 13.30
C GLU A 54 -14.24 6.27 12.39
N ALA A 55 -15.49 6.15 12.83
CA ALA A 55 -16.55 5.58 12.01
C ALA A 55 -16.76 6.42 10.73
N GLY A 56 -16.70 5.77 9.57
CA GLY A 56 -16.80 6.42 8.26
C GLY A 56 -15.49 6.96 7.71
N GLU A 57 -14.38 6.86 8.44
CA GLU A 57 -13.06 7.20 7.93
C GLU A 57 -12.59 6.18 6.88
N GLU A 58 -12.08 6.66 5.74
CA GLU A 58 -11.50 5.78 4.72
C GLU A 58 -10.23 5.11 5.23
N ILE A 59 -10.12 3.79 5.03
CA ILE A 59 -8.89 3.04 5.33
C ILE A 59 -7.92 3.08 4.15
N GLY A 60 -6.62 3.18 4.46
CA GLY A 60 -5.58 3.17 3.45
C GLY A 60 -4.18 2.91 4.00
N PHE A 61 -3.33 2.35 3.14
CA PHE A 61 -1.93 2.05 3.46
C PHE A 61 -0.98 2.66 2.43
N ASP A 62 0.30 2.76 2.77
CA ASP A 62 1.30 3.23 1.81
C ASP A 62 1.69 2.10 0.84
N TYR A 63 1.25 2.22 -0.42
CA TYR A 63 1.64 1.32 -1.51
C TYR A 63 3.16 1.28 -1.79
N GLY A 64 3.92 2.27 -1.35
CA GLY A 64 5.37 2.37 -1.50
C GLY A 64 5.83 2.92 -2.85
N ASP A 65 7.10 3.33 -2.90
CA ASP A 65 7.69 4.04 -4.04
C ASP A 65 7.64 3.23 -5.34
N ARG A 66 7.85 1.90 -5.30
CA ARG A 66 7.79 1.04 -6.49
C ARG A 66 6.48 1.17 -7.27
N PHE A 67 5.35 1.34 -6.56
CA PHE A 67 4.07 1.58 -7.21
C PHE A 67 4.07 2.94 -7.90
N TRP A 68 4.50 3.99 -7.21
CA TRP A 68 4.46 5.37 -7.68
C TRP A 68 5.52 5.70 -8.73
N ASP A 69 6.67 5.05 -8.74
CA ASP A 69 7.69 5.17 -9.78
C ASP A 69 7.15 4.70 -11.14
N ILE A 70 6.26 3.71 -11.13
CA ILE A 70 5.59 3.18 -12.32
C ILE A 70 4.33 4.00 -12.62
N LYS A 71 3.45 4.20 -11.64
CA LYS A 71 2.11 4.77 -11.82
C LYS A 71 2.06 6.28 -11.85
N GLY A 72 3.02 6.96 -11.22
CA GLY A 72 3.11 8.42 -11.18
C GLY A 72 3.23 9.09 -12.55
N LYS A 73 3.63 8.33 -13.58
CA LYS A 73 3.66 8.80 -14.98
C LYS A 73 2.27 8.87 -15.63
N TYR A 74 1.29 8.17 -15.07
CA TYR A 74 -0.05 8.02 -15.63
C TYR A 74 -1.11 8.78 -14.83
N PHE A 75 -0.99 8.80 -13.50
CA PHE A 75 -1.87 9.55 -12.62
C PHE A 75 -1.15 9.92 -11.32
N SER A 76 -1.67 10.93 -10.62
CA SER A 76 -1.13 11.40 -9.35
C SER A 76 -2.04 11.01 -8.16
N CYS A 77 -1.45 10.97 -6.97
CA CYS A 77 -2.16 10.67 -5.73
C CYS A 77 -3.19 11.75 -5.38
N GLN A 78 -4.38 11.30 -4.99
CA GLN A 78 -5.53 12.15 -4.60
C GLN A 78 -5.91 11.99 -3.12
N CYS A 79 -4.99 11.54 -2.26
CA CYS A 79 -5.30 11.28 -0.84
C CYS A 79 -5.65 12.53 -0.02
N GLY A 80 -5.53 13.75 -0.58
CA GLY A 80 -5.88 15.00 0.09
C GLY A 80 -4.96 15.43 1.24
N SER A 81 -4.00 14.60 1.66
CA SER A 81 -3.07 14.94 2.75
C SER A 81 -2.18 16.14 2.39
N PRO A 82 -1.97 17.10 3.32
CA PRO A 82 -1.00 18.18 3.13
C PRO A 82 0.45 17.69 3.05
N LYS A 83 0.72 16.44 3.46
CA LYS A 83 2.02 15.76 3.37
C LYS A 83 2.06 14.76 2.21
N CYS A 84 1.19 14.91 1.21
CA CYS A 84 1.17 14.03 0.05
C CYS A 84 2.49 14.08 -0.72
N LYS A 85 3.12 12.91 -0.92
CA LYS A 85 4.43 12.77 -1.59
C LYS A 85 4.32 12.48 -3.08
N HIS A 86 3.12 12.18 -3.56
CA HIS A 86 2.86 11.68 -4.92
C HIS A 86 1.74 12.46 -5.62
N SER A 87 1.40 13.66 -5.12
CA SER A 87 0.48 14.59 -5.79
C SER A 87 1.08 15.09 -7.10
N SER A 88 0.26 15.71 -7.96
CA SER A 88 0.75 16.29 -9.23
C SER A 88 1.90 17.29 -9.00
N SER A 89 1.81 18.11 -7.94
CA SER A 89 2.86 19.06 -7.58
C SER A 89 4.12 18.37 -7.06
N ALA A 90 3.98 17.36 -6.19
CA ALA A 90 5.11 16.62 -5.64
C ALA A 90 5.85 15.80 -6.70
N LEU A 91 5.14 15.28 -7.71
CA LEU A 91 5.74 14.56 -8.83
C LEU A 91 6.45 15.52 -9.81
N ALA A 92 5.90 16.72 -10.06
CA ALA A 92 6.52 17.71 -10.93
C ALA A 92 7.88 18.21 -10.39
N GLN A 93 8.06 18.23 -9.06
CA GLN A 93 9.32 18.61 -8.42
C GLN A 93 10.42 17.52 -8.49
N ARG A 94 10.08 16.31 -8.93
CA ARG A 94 11.02 15.17 -9.04
C ARG A 94 11.59 15.00 -10.45
N GLN A 95 11.11 15.77 -11.43
CA GLN A 95 11.61 15.80 -12.81
C GLN A 95 12.67 16.89 -12.98
#